data_AF-A0A950BJU6-F1
#
_entry.id   AF-A0A950BJU6-F1
#
_cell.length_a   1.000
_cell.length_b   1.000
_cell.length_c   1.000
_cell.angle_alpha   90.00
_cell.angle_beta   90.00
_cell.angle_gamma   90.00
#
_symmetry.space_group_name_H-M   'P 1'
#
loop_
_entity.id
_entity.type
_entity.pdbx_description
1 polymer ?
#
loop_
_entity_poly.entity_id
_entity_poly.type
_entity_poly.pdbx_seq_one_letter_code
_entity_poly.pdbx_strand_id
1 'polypeptide(L)'
;MFVNSHPSLPSLLAAVVWIAVLKVTYFASIPALMASFFPTRTRTTGMALAYNIGTTVFGGFTPLAVASLIAATGNNLAPGLWLMFAAIVSLVTLVWARARLGAR
;
A
#
# COMPACT_ATOMS: atom_id res chain seq x y z
N MET A 1 -9.59 17.33 -8.35
CA MET A 1 -10.16 18.34 -9.27
C MET A 1 -9.35 19.64 -9.31
N PHE A 2 -8.78 20.15 -8.20
CA PHE A 2 -7.95 21.37 -8.18
C PHE A 2 -6.56 21.23 -8.86
N VAL A 3 -5.88 20.09 -8.67
CA VAL A 3 -4.58 19.81 -9.31
C VAL A 3 -4.70 19.66 -10.83
N ASN A 4 -5.84 19.18 -11.31
CA ASN A 4 -6.08 18.97 -12.74
C ASN A 4 -6.44 20.26 -13.48
N SER A 5 -6.98 21.26 -12.78
CA SER A 5 -7.35 22.54 -13.38
C SER A 5 -6.21 23.56 -13.39
N HIS A 6 -5.25 23.46 -12.46
CA HIS A 6 -4.07 24.34 -12.41
C HIS A 6 -2.81 23.54 -12.01
N PRO A 7 -2.21 22.79 -12.95
CA PRO A 7 -0.99 22.01 -12.69
C PRO A 7 0.20 22.97 -12.59
N SER A 8 0.48 23.44 -11.37
CA SER A 8 1.65 24.23 -11.03
C SER A 8 2.51 23.44 -10.05
N LEU A 9 3.83 23.71 -10.02
CA LEU A 9 4.73 23.04 -9.07
C LEU A 9 4.21 23.09 -7.63
N PRO A 10 3.71 24.24 -7.11
CA PRO A 10 3.17 24.29 -5.76
C PRO A 10 1.93 23.42 -5.53
N SER A 11 1.01 23.33 -6.51
CA SER A 11 -0.22 22.54 -6.36
C SER A 11 0.07 21.03 -6.35
N LEU A 12 1.04 20.60 -7.17
CA LEU A 12 1.53 19.22 -7.17
C LEU A 12 2.26 18.87 -5.87
N LEU A 13 3.15 19.75 -5.40
CA LEU A 13 3.87 19.54 -4.14
C LEU A 13 2.91 19.48 -2.95
N ALA A 14 1.93 20.38 -2.90
CA ALA A 14 0.91 20.36 -1.85
C ALA A 14 0.12 19.04 -1.85
N ALA A 15 -0.27 18.53 -3.02
CA ALA A 15 -0.96 17.25 -3.13
C ALA A 15 -0.09 16.06 -2.70
N VAL A 16 1.19 16.04 -3.10
CA VAL A 16 2.14 14.99 -2.69
C VAL A 16 2.37 15.03 -1.18
N VAL A 17 2.58 16.22 -0.59
CA VAL A 17 2.75 16.38 0.85
C VAL A 17 1.50 15.90 1.60
N TRP A 18 0.32 16.28 1.13
CA TRP A 18 -0.94 15.86 1.72
C TRP A 18 -1.08 14.32 1.73
N ILE A 19 -0.83 13.68 0.59
CA ILE A 19 -0.87 12.21 0.48
C ILE A 19 0.24 11.57 1.32
N ALA A 20 1.43 12.16 1.38
CA ALA A 20 2.55 11.64 2.16
C ALA A 20 2.26 11.65 3.67
N VAL A 21 1.64 12.71 4.18
CA VAL A 21 1.21 12.82 5.58
C VAL A 21 0.21 11.70 5.91
N LEU A 22 -0.78 11.48 5.03
CA LEU A 22 -1.73 10.37 5.20
C LEU A 22 -1.01 9.01 5.15
N LYS A 23 -0.09 8.81 4.21
CA LYS A 23 0.66 7.57 4.04
C LYS A 23 1.55 7.22 5.24
N VAL A 24 2.13 8.22 5.90
CA VAL A 24 3.02 8.02 7.06
C VAL A 24 2.35 7.23 8.18
N THR A 25 1.05 7.47 8.43
CA THR A 25 0.29 6.81 9.50
C THR A 25 0.35 5.28 9.40
N TYR A 26 0.22 4.74 8.20
CA TYR A 26 0.30 3.30 7.94
C TYR A 26 1.76 2.85 7.78
N PHE A 27 2.58 3.59 7.04
CA PHE A 27 3.95 3.17 6.70
C PHE A 27 4.88 3.11 7.92
N ALA A 28 4.61 3.89 8.98
CA ALA A 28 5.37 3.86 10.23
C ALA A 28 5.12 2.59 11.06
N SER A 29 3.90 2.02 11.01
CA SER A 29 3.53 0.87 11.83
C SER A 29 3.92 -0.49 11.24
N ILE A 30 4.06 -0.58 9.90
CA ILE A 30 4.37 -1.85 9.20
C ILE A 30 5.68 -2.49 9.70
N PRO A 31 6.83 -1.79 9.80
CA PRO A 31 8.08 -2.44 10.17
C PRO A 31 8.06 -2.97 11.61
N ALA A 32 7.37 -2.27 12.52
CA ALA A 32 7.20 -2.70 13.90
C ALA A 32 6.39 -4.00 14.00
N LEU A 33 5.31 -4.10 13.21
CA LEU A 33 4.52 -5.34 13.10
C LEU A 33 5.32 -6.44 12.39
N MET A 34 6.06 -6.13 11.33
CA MET A 34 6.87 -7.13 10.63
C MET A 34 7.96 -7.74 11.52
N ALA A 35 8.59 -6.91 12.35
CA ALA A 35 9.64 -7.31 13.27
C ALA A 35 9.19 -8.38 14.29
N SER A 36 7.90 -8.43 14.65
CA SER A 36 7.38 -9.40 15.62
C SER A 36 7.20 -10.80 15.03
N PHE A 37 7.08 -10.93 13.70
CA PHE A 37 6.97 -12.24 13.04
C PHE A 37 8.30 -12.98 12.89
N PHE A 38 9.45 -12.28 12.99
CA PHE A 38 10.76 -12.86 12.70
C PHE A 38 11.66 -12.97 13.94
N PRO A 39 12.41 -14.09 14.09
CA PRO A 39 13.42 -14.25 15.14
C PRO A 39 14.50 -13.16 15.07
N THR A 40 15.03 -12.74 16.22
CA THR A 40 15.98 -11.62 16.33
C THR A 40 17.20 -11.77 15.41
N ARG A 41 17.69 -12.99 15.21
CA ARG A 41 18.88 -13.29 14.40
C ARG A 41 18.67 -13.10 12.89
N THR A 42 17.44 -13.24 12.39
CA THR A 42 17.10 -13.19 10.95
C THR A 42 16.11 -12.09 10.60
N ARG A 43 15.74 -11.25 11.57
CA ARG A 43 14.69 -10.23 11.44
C ARG A 43 14.90 -9.28 10.27
N THR A 44 16.08 -8.67 10.14
CA THR A 44 16.34 -7.69 9.08
C THR A 44 16.26 -8.31 7.69
N THR A 45 16.85 -9.49 7.50
CA THR A 45 16.83 -10.21 6.23
C THR A 45 15.42 -10.72 5.89
N GLY A 46 14.70 -11.27 6.86
CA GLY A 46 13.31 -11.72 6.68
C GLY A 46 12.37 -10.57 6.32
N MET A 47 12.47 -9.43 7.01
CA MET A 47 11.71 -8.22 6.70
C MET A 47 12.04 -7.69 5.30
N ALA A 48 13.34 -7.61 4.96
CA ALA A 48 13.76 -7.14 3.64
C ALA A 48 13.28 -8.05 2.51
N LEU A 49 13.38 -9.38 2.67
CA LEU A 49 12.89 -10.33 1.68
C LEU A 49 11.38 -10.23 1.51
N ALA A 50 10.61 -10.27 2.61
CA ALA A 50 9.16 -10.15 2.56
C ALA A 50 8.71 -8.83 1.93
N TYR A 51 9.35 -7.72 2.29
CA TYR A 51 9.06 -6.41 1.71
C TYR A 51 9.37 -6.37 0.21
N ASN A 52 10.57 -6.78 -0.21
CA ASN A 52 10.97 -6.73 -1.62
C ASN A 52 10.12 -7.64 -2.49
N ILE A 53 9.82 -8.87 -2.05
CA ILE A 53 8.96 -9.77 -2.82
C ILE A 53 7.56 -9.16 -2.96
N GLY A 54 7.00 -8.63 -1.87
CA GLY A 54 5.70 -7.97 -1.90
C GLY A 54 5.70 -6.76 -2.84
N THR A 55 6.68 -5.86 -2.73
CA THR A 55 6.76 -4.68 -3.59
C THR A 55 7.07 -5.01 -5.04
N THR A 56 7.84 -6.05 -5.34
CA THR A 56 8.09 -6.48 -6.72
C THR A 56 6.83 -7.03 -7.36
N VAL A 57 6.10 -7.91 -6.67
CA VAL A 57 4.84 -8.48 -7.18
C VAL A 57 3.81 -7.35 -7.32
N PHE A 58 3.44 -6.68 -6.24
CA PHE A 58 2.37 -5.70 -6.31
C PHE A 58 2.77 -4.42 -7.05
N GLY A 59 4.04 -4.02 -7.03
CA GLY A 59 4.52 -2.85 -7.76
C GLY A 59 4.48 -3.02 -9.27
N GLY A 60 4.77 -4.23 -9.77
CA GLY A 60 4.72 -4.54 -11.21
C GLY A 60 3.31 -4.89 -11.70
N PHE A 61 2.54 -5.66 -10.93
CA PHE A 61 1.22 -6.12 -11.35
C PHE A 61 0.12 -5.07 -11.18
N THR A 62 0.26 -4.11 -10.24
CA THR A 62 -0.77 -3.07 -10.01
C THR A 62 -1.04 -2.20 -11.24
N PRO A 63 -0.04 -1.62 -11.92
CA PRO A 63 -0.28 -0.84 -13.14
C PRO A 63 -0.98 -1.65 -14.23
N LEU A 64 -0.59 -2.91 -14.42
CA LEU A 64 -1.20 -3.80 -15.40
C LEU A 64 -2.66 -4.13 -15.05
N ALA A 65 -2.93 -4.44 -13.78
CA ALA A 65 -4.28 -4.74 -13.30
C ALA A 65 -5.21 -3.52 -13.36
N VAL A 66 -4.71 -2.34 -13.00
CA VAL A 66 -5.46 -1.09 -13.13
C VAL A 66 -5.72 -0.77 -14.59
N ALA A 67 -4.73 -0.91 -15.47
CA ALA A 67 -4.88 -0.66 -16.90
C ALA A 67 -5.89 -1.63 -17.55
N SER A 68 -5.84 -2.92 -17.22
CA SER A 68 -6.80 -3.90 -17.72
C SER A 68 -8.21 -3.64 -17.20
N LEU A 69 -8.35 -3.21 -15.94
CA LEU A 69 -9.63 -2.85 -15.35
C LEU A 69 -10.23 -1.60 -16.03
N ILE A 70 -9.40 -0.59 -16.33
CA ILE A 70 -9.82 0.59 -17.11
C ILE A 70 -10.24 0.15 -18.52
N ALA A 71 -9.45 -0.68 -19.20
CA ALA A 71 -9.76 -1.15 -20.55
C ALA A 71 -11.08 -1.94 -20.61
N ALA A 72 -11.39 -2.73 -19.58
CA ALA A 72 -12.60 -3.53 -19.51
C ALA A 72 -13.85 -2.72 -19.09
N THR A 73 -13.71 -1.76 -18.17
CA THR A 73 -14.87 -1.01 -17.62
C THR A 73 -15.05 0.40 -18.16
N GLY A 74 -14.03 0.97 -18.83
CA GLY A 74 -14.00 2.37 -19.24
C GLY A 74 -13.96 3.37 -18.07
N ASN A 75 -13.81 2.90 -16.83
CA ASN A 75 -13.94 3.74 -15.65
C ASN A 75 -12.58 4.23 -15.13
N ASN A 76 -12.34 5.54 -15.20
CA ASN A 76 -11.12 6.18 -14.68
C ASN A 76 -10.98 6.11 -13.14
N LEU A 77 -12.00 5.66 -12.41
CA LEU A 77 -11.95 5.39 -10.98
C LEU A 77 -11.42 3.99 -10.63
N ALA A 78 -11.07 3.17 -11.63
CA ALA A 78 -10.47 1.86 -11.46
C ALA A 78 -9.25 1.81 -10.52
N PRO A 79 -8.32 2.79 -10.48
CA PRO A 79 -7.25 2.79 -9.47
C PRO A 79 -7.80 2.83 -8.04
N GLY A 80 -8.89 3.56 -7.80
CA GLY A 80 -9.57 3.62 -6.51
C GLY A 80 -10.22 2.29 -6.13
N LEU A 81 -10.85 1.61 -7.08
CA LEU A 81 -11.42 0.27 -6.87
C LEU A 81 -10.34 -0.76 -6.53
N TRP A 82 -9.21 -0.72 -7.23
CA TRP A 82 -8.06 -1.57 -6.94
C TRP A 82 -7.50 -1.31 -5.53
N LEU A 83 -7.38 -0.05 -5.12
CA LEU A 83 -6.95 0.31 -3.77
C LEU A 83 -7.93 -0.14 -2.69
N MET A 84 -9.24 -0.02 -2.92
CA MET A 84 -10.25 -0.53 -1.99
C MET A 84 -10.17 -2.05 -1.84
N PHE A 85 -10.00 -2.78 -2.96
CA PHE A 85 -9.78 -4.22 -2.92
C PHE A 85 -8.51 -4.58 -2.12
N ALA A 86 -7.40 -3.91 -2.37
CA ALA A 86 -6.15 -4.12 -1.63
C ALA A 86 -6.31 -3.81 -0.13
N ALA A 87 -7.08 -2.77 0.21
CA ALA A 87 -7.38 -2.42 1.61
C ALA A 87 -8.18 -3.52 2.32
N ILE A 88 -9.16 -4.13 1.66
CA ILE A 88 -9.93 -5.25 2.21
C ILE A 88 -9.02 -6.46 2.46
N VAL A 89 -8.20 -6.83 1.48
CA VAL A 89 -7.24 -7.95 1.63
C VAL A 89 -6.26 -7.69 2.78
N SER A 90 -5.76 -6.46 2.91
CA SER A 90 -4.90 -6.03 4.01
C SER A 90 -5.60 -6.16 5.37
N LEU A 91 -6.85 -5.70 5.48
CA LEU A 91 -7.63 -5.78 6.71
C LEU A 91 -7.89 -7.24 7.13
N VAL A 92 -8.28 -8.10 6.19
CA VAL A 92 -8.49 -9.54 6.45
C VAL A 92 -7.20 -10.18 6.93
N THR A 93 -6.07 -9.88 6.27
CA THR A 93 -4.75 -10.40 6.66
C THR A 93 -4.35 -9.93 8.05
N LEU A 94 -4.62 -8.67 8.39
CA LEU A 94 -4.33 -8.11 9.71
C LEU A 94 -5.17 -8.77 10.80
N VAL A 95 -6.47 -8.98 10.57
CA VAL A 95 -7.35 -9.68 11.52
C VAL A 95 -6.88 -11.11 11.74
N TRP A 96 -6.50 -11.81 10.67
CA TRP A 96 -5.97 -13.16 10.74
C TRP A 96 -4.62 -13.22 11.48
N ALA A 97 -3.72 -12.29 11.19
CA ALA A 97 -2.44 -12.16 11.88
C ALA A 97 -2.63 -11.87 13.37
N ARG A 98 -3.57 -10.98 13.73
CA ARG A 98 -3.92 -10.70 15.12
C ARG A 98 -4.44 -11.96 15.84
N ALA A 99 -5.32 -12.72 15.17
CA ALA A 99 -5.88 -13.95 15.72
C ALA A 99 -4.79 -15.02 15.98
N ARG A 100 -3.77 -15.11 15.11
CA ARG A 100 -2.67 -16.08 15.26
C ARG A 100 -1.58 -15.65 16.23
N LEU A 101 -1.32 -14.36 16.36
CA LEU A 101 -0.26 -13.84 17.23
C LEU A 101 -0.68 -13.63 18.68
N GLY A 102 -1.97 -13.74 19.01
CA GLY A 102 -2.47 -13.55 20.38
C GLY A 102 -2.21 -12.13 20.94
N ALA A 103 -1.84 -11.18 20.09
CA ALA A 103 -1.60 -9.79 20.45
C ALA A 103 -2.95 -9.16 20.83
N ARG A 104 -3.18 -9.07 22.13
CA ARG A 104 -4.31 -8.35 22.72
C ARG A 104 -4.20 -6.88 22.39
#